data_AF-A0A1D6FI49-F1
#
_entry.id   AF-A0A1D6FI49-F1
#
_cell.length_a   1.000
_cell.length_b   1.000
_cell.length_c   1.000
_cell.angle_alpha   90.00
_cell.angle_beta   90.00
_cell.angle_gamma   90.00
#
_symmetry.space_group_name_H-M   'P 1'
#
loop_
_entity.id
_entity.type
_entity.pdbx_description
1 polymer ?
#
loop_
_entity_poly.entity_id
_entity_poly.type
_entity_poly.pdbx_seq_one_letter_code
_entity_poly.pdbx_strand_id
1 'polypeptide(L)'
;MAPAFPTTLLHQASTSFRFPAGAAGCIRPHCLAPLAAPTTLSLAATPAVPRRLLLPVAAGIWDLISGGAGAAAAASLAVRRGMQLFRQGDVAGSLAEFDKAIEMDPRQKQYLWQRGLSLYYLDRCVGLDSRPVMREAYALLRSGADPEKLVAKFSSGTDGEVFYSSLYAGLYYESQKDADMAKSHIVAACKSPYGSRSGDYMASLALVHCQCRNWKVV
;
A
#
# COMPACT_ATOMS: atom_id res chain seq x y z
N MET A 1 -23.38 34.82 -41.29
CA MET A 1 -23.41 35.60 -40.04
C MET A 1 -23.02 34.70 -38.88
N ALA A 2 -21.80 34.86 -38.36
CA ALA A 2 -21.34 34.23 -37.13
C ALA A 2 -20.96 35.36 -36.17
N PRO A 3 -21.35 35.33 -34.88
CA PRO A 3 -20.82 36.28 -33.90
C PRO A 3 -19.57 35.73 -33.21
N ALA A 4 -18.50 36.52 -33.30
CA ALA A 4 -17.26 36.43 -32.54
C ALA A 4 -17.43 37.08 -31.15
N PHE A 5 -16.74 36.57 -30.12
CA PHE A 5 -16.33 37.25 -28.87
C PHE A 5 -15.38 36.31 -28.06
N PRO A 6 -14.53 36.80 -27.14
CA PRO A 6 -13.10 36.96 -27.43
C PRO A 6 -12.16 36.10 -26.57
N THR A 7 -10.96 35.89 -27.12
CA THR A 7 -9.74 35.38 -26.50
C THR A 7 -9.32 36.25 -25.31
N THR A 8 -9.20 35.65 -24.11
CA THR A 8 -8.55 36.29 -22.95
C THR A 8 -7.43 35.42 -22.42
N LEU A 9 -6.34 36.11 -22.10
CA LEU A 9 -4.97 35.67 -21.89
C LEU A 9 -4.73 34.78 -20.66
N LEU A 10 -3.73 33.91 -20.87
CA LEU A 10 -2.92 33.20 -19.89
C LEU A 10 -2.50 34.09 -18.69
N HIS A 11 -2.69 33.57 -17.48
CA HIS A 11 -1.83 33.91 -16.35
C HIS A 11 -1.44 32.63 -15.62
N GLN A 12 -0.22 32.17 -15.88
CA GLN A 12 0.47 31.18 -15.08
C GLN A 12 1.01 31.88 -13.83
N ALA A 13 0.61 31.42 -12.65
CA ALA A 13 1.28 31.77 -11.40
C ALA A 13 2.11 30.57 -10.94
N SER A 14 3.39 30.61 -11.29
CA SER A 14 4.43 29.75 -10.75
C SER A 14 4.76 30.20 -9.33
N THR A 15 4.43 29.40 -8.32
CA THR A 15 4.98 29.57 -6.96
C THR A 15 5.89 28.40 -6.63
N SER A 16 7.18 28.65 -6.82
CA SER A 16 8.32 27.85 -6.39
C SER A 16 8.43 27.86 -4.86
N PHE A 17 8.23 26.70 -4.24
CA PHE A 17 8.53 26.52 -2.82
C PHE A 17 10.01 26.13 -2.64
N ARG A 18 10.74 27.03 -1.96
CA ARG A 18 12.17 26.97 -1.69
C ARG A 18 12.41 26.26 -0.35
N PHE A 19 13.20 25.19 -0.37
CA PHE A 19 13.75 24.55 0.83
C PHE A 19 14.85 25.41 1.47
N PRO A 20 14.98 25.45 2.81
CA PRO A 20 16.17 26.00 3.45
C PRO A 20 17.23 24.91 3.65
N ALA A 21 18.41 25.16 3.10
CA ALA A 21 19.67 24.54 3.48
C ALA A 21 20.43 25.51 4.42
N GLY A 22 20.97 25.01 5.52
CA GLY A 22 21.98 25.68 6.36
C GLY A 22 22.96 24.61 6.85
N ALA A 23 24.18 24.57 6.28
CA ALA A 23 25.41 25.19 6.79
C ALA A 23 25.89 24.51 8.09
N ALA A 24 26.81 23.53 8.02
CA ALA A 24 28.26 23.67 7.85
C ALA A 24 28.95 24.45 8.98
N GLY A 25 29.75 23.74 9.78
CA GLY A 25 30.58 24.31 10.85
C GLY A 25 31.62 23.30 11.33
N CYS A 26 32.72 23.17 10.59
CA CYS A 26 33.93 22.43 10.95
C CYS A 26 34.72 23.17 12.04
N ILE A 27 35.12 22.53 13.14
CA ILE A 27 36.39 22.82 13.84
C ILE A 27 36.93 21.53 14.50
N ARG A 28 38.05 21.04 13.97
CA ARG A 28 39.13 20.31 14.66
C ARG A 28 40.34 21.25 14.51
N PRO A 29 41.29 21.38 15.47
CA PRO A 29 42.36 20.37 15.52
C PRO A 29 43.19 20.26 16.85
N HIS A 30 44.11 19.29 16.84
CA HIS A 30 45.36 19.15 17.63
C HIS A 30 45.27 18.79 19.13
N CYS A 31 45.61 17.55 19.52
CA CYS A 31 46.95 16.98 19.79
C CYS A 31 47.47 17.30 21.20
N LEU A 32 47.61 16.28 22.06
CA LEU A 32 48.71 16.11 23.03
C LEU A 32 48.58 14.73 23.73
N ALA A 33 49.53 13.84 23.44
CA ALA A 33 49.91 12.71 24.32
C ALA A 33 50.86 13.24 25.42
N PRO A 34 51.14 12.49 26.52
CA PRO A 34 52.15 11.42 26.51
C PRO A 34 51.69 10.15 27.28
N LEU A 35 52.04 8.93 26.85
CA LEU A 35 53.30 8.19 27.12
C LEU A 35 53.40 7.63 28.57
N ALA A 36 53.07 6.35 28.73
CA ALA A 36 53.63 5.48 29.76
C ALA A 36 53.69 4.04 29.20
N ALA A 37 54.90 3.51 29.07
CA ALA A 37 55.21 2.13 28.73
C ALA A 37 55.65 1.39 30.02
N PRO A 38 56.23 0.18 29.94
CA PRO A 38 55.64 -1.08 29.50
C PRO A 38 55.69 -2.11 30.65
N THR A 39 54.91 -3.19 30.61
CA THR A 39 55.28 -4.39 31.36
C THR A 39 55.10 -5.62 30.48
N THR A 40 56.26 -6.16 30.16
CA THR A 40 56.58 -7.38 29.42
C THR A 40 56.03 -8.60 30.13
N LEU A 41 55.27 -9.44 29.42
CA LEU A 41 55.18 -10.87 29.73
C LEU A 41 55.37 -11.69 28.45
N SER A 42 56.63 -12.05 28.28
CA SER A 42 57.20 -13.27 27.69
C SER A 42 56.36 -14.09 26.71
N LEU A 43 56.75 -14.01 25.44
CA LEU A 43 56.43 -14.91 24.35
C LEU A 43 57.28 -16.19 24.46
N ALA A 44 56.65 -17.36 24.59
CA ALA A 44 57.32 -18.65 24.42
C ALA A 44 57.02 -19.21 23.01
N ALA A 45 58.08 -19.30 22.19
CA ALA A 45 58.23 -20.13 20.99
C ALA A 45 57.94 -21.63 21.31
N THR A 46 57.55 -22.58 20.45
CA THR A 46 57.56 -22.89 18.99
C THR A 46 56.77 -24.25 18.84
N PRO A 47 56.59 -24.96 17.68
CA PRO A 47 57.21 -24.80 16.36
C PRO A 47 56.26 -24.80 15.14
N ALA A 48 56.87 -24.46 14.01
CA ALA A 48 56.32 -24.38 12.66
C ALA A 48 56.01 -25.75 12.02
N VAL A 49 55.00 -25.78 11.16
CA VAL A 49 54.69 -26.88 10.23
C VAL A 49 54.51 -26.27 8.82
N PRO A 50 55.02 -26.90 7.74
CA PRO A 50 55.32 -26.21 6.49
C PRO A 50 54.12 -26.04 5.57
N ARG A 51 54.07 -24.88 4.90
CA ARG A 51 53.27 -24.63 3.69
C ARG A 51 53.81 -25.47 2.53
N ARG A 52 52.98 -26.29 1.89
CA ARG A 52 52.91 -26.40 0.41
C ARG A 52 51.62 -27.08 -0.05
N LEU A 53 50.91 -26.34 -0.92
CA LEU A 53 49.94 -26.71 -1.96
C LEU A 53 48.88 -27.78 -1.67
N LEU A 54 47.61 -27.36 -1.78
CA LEU A 54 46.63 -27.86 -2.75
C LEU A 54 45.34 -27.00 -2.64
N LEU A 55 45.12 -26.10 -3.60
CA LEU A 55 43.76 -25.73 -4.03
C LEU A 55 43.37 -26.79 -5.06
N PRO A 56 42.16 -27.38 -4.99
CA PRO A 56 41.08 -26.80 -5.78
C PRO A 56 39.66 -26.94 -5.17
N VAL A 57 38.80 -25.97 -5.53
CA VAL A 57 37.35 -26.14 -5.73
C VAL A 57 36.54 -26.63 -4.52
N ALA A 58 36.44 -25.80 -3.49
CA ALA A 58 35.33 -25.89 -2.52
C ALA A 58 34.58 -24.56 -2.34
N ALA A 59 34.84 -23.56 -3.18
CA ALA A 59 34.07 -22.31 -3.16
C ALA A 59 32.66 -22.47 -3.74
N GLY A 60 32.40 -23.47 -4.60
CA GLY A 60 31.10 -23.68 -5.24
C GLY A 60 30.09 -24.53 -4.46
N ILE A 61 30.51 -25.21 -3.39
CA ILE A 61 29.62 -26.06 -2.57
C ILE A 61 29.06 -25.29 -1.36
N TRP A 62 29.72 -24.20 -0.95
CA TRP A 62 29.26 -23.42 0.19
C TRP A 62 27.95 -22.67 -0.09
N ASP A 63 27.65 -22.32 -1.35
CA ASP A 63 26.41 -21.61 -1.69
C ASP A 63 25.15 -22.51 -1.61
N LEU A 64 25.31 -23.83 -1.77
CA LEU A 64 24.22 -24.79 -1.56
C LEU A 64 23.90 -25.02 -0.07
N ILE A 65 24.83 -24.68 0.82
CA ILE A 65 24.66 -24.68 2.29
C ILE A 65 24.29 -23.27 2.80
N SER A 66 24.70 -22.22 2.07
CA SER A 66 24.49 -20.80 2.42
C SER A 66 23.17 -20.21 1.93
N GLY A 67 22.30 -21.01 1.30
CA GLY A 67 20.96 -20.58 0.90
C GLY A 67 20.17 -19.92 2.03
N GLY A 68 20.43 -20.30 3.29
CA GLY A 68 19.83 -19.65 4.47
C GLY A 68 20.43 -18.29 4.84
N ALA A 69 21.74 -18.07 4.62
CA ALA A 69 22.41 -16.82 4.99
C ALA A 69 22.04 -15.66 4.04
N GLY A 70 21.98 -15.96 2.74
CA GLY A 70 21.51 -15.01 1.72
C GLY A 70 20.03 -14.66 1.90
N ALA A 71 19.19 -15.67 2.14
CA ALA A 71 17.75 -15.48 2.39
C ALA A 71 17.49 -14.68 3.68
N ALA A 72 18.23 -14.95 4.76
CA ALA A 72 18.10 -14.21 6.02
C ALA A 72 18.54 -12.74 5.88
N ALA A 73 19.61 -12.46 5.13
CA ALA A 73 20.06 -11.10 4.85
C ALA A 73 19.05 -10.33 3.98
N ALA A 74 18.48 -10.99 2.96
CA ALA A 74 17.44 -10.43 2.12
C ALA A 74 16.14 -10.17 2.90
N ALA A 75 15.72 -11.10 3.76
CA ALA A 75 14.60 -10.94 4.67
C ALA A 75 14.80 -9.73 5.61
N SER A 76 16.00 -9.62 6.20
CA SER A 76 16.36 -8.48 7.07
C SER A 76 16.35 -7.13 6.31
N LEU A 77 16.68 -7.14 5.02
CA LEU A 77 16.56 -5.95 4.17
C LEU A 77 15.09 -5.58 3.91
N ALA A 78 14.23 -6.55 3.62
CA ALA A 78 12.79 -6.32 3.44
C ALA A 78 12.14 -5.79 4.73
N VAL A 79 12.47 -6.34 5.90
CA VAL A 79 12.01 -5.79 7.19
C VAL A 79 12.41 -4.32 7.36
N ARG A 80 13.67 -3.97 7.05
CA ARG A 80 14.14 -2.57 7.13
C ARG A 80 13.39 -1.65 6.17
N ARG A 81 13.12 -2.09 4.95
CA ARG A 81 12.33 -1.35 3.95
C ARG A 81 10.89 -1.17 4.42
N GLY A 82 10.24 -2.22 4.91
CA GLY A 82 8.90 -2.13 5.47
C GLY A 82 8.81 -1.13 6.62
N MET A 83 9.80 -1.14 7.52
CA MET A 83 9.90 -0.14 8.60
C MET A 83 10.15 1.30 8.11
N GLN A 84 10.79 1.49 6.97
CA GLN A 84 10.96 2.80 6.36
C GLN A 84 9.65 3.29 5.74
N LEU A 85 8.95 2.44 4.99
CA LEU A 85 7.65 2.75 4.39
C LEU A 85 6.60 3.08 5.46
N PHE A 86 6.57 2.33 6.56
CA PHE A 86 5.68 2.59 7.69
C PHE A 86 5.92 3.99 8.29
N ARG A 87 7.19 4.39 8.45
CA ARG A 87 7.56 5.74 8.93
C ARG A 87 7.22 6.86 7.95
N GLN A 88 7.10 6.54 6.66
CA GLN A 88 6.68 7.48 5.62
C GLN A 88 5.15 7.58 5.50
N GLY A 89 4.40 6.77 6.25
CA GLY A 89 2.94 6.70 6.18
C GLY A 89 2.38 5.76 5.12
N ASP A 90 3.24 5.10 4.34
CA ASP A 90 2.83 4.06 3.39
C ASP A 90 2.69 2.71 4.12
N VAL A 91 1.59 2.56 4.85
CA VAL A 91 1.28 1.36 5.63
C VAL A 91 0.98 0.15 4.73
N ALA A 92 0.48 0.39 3.50
CA ALA A 92 0.23 -0.67 2.52
C ALA A 92 1.55 -1.23 1.98
N GLY A 93 2.47 -0.34 1.58
CA GLY A 93 3.80 -0.70 1.16
C GLY A 93 4.61 -1.39 2.26
N SER A 94 4.45 -0.95 3.52
CA SER A 94 5.12 -1.61 4.64
C SER A 94 4.67 -3.06 4.83
N LEU A 95 3.37 -3.32 4.73
CA LEU A 95 2.81 -4.67 4.83
C LEU A 95 3.38 -5.59 3.73
N ALA A 96 3.46 -5.11 2.49
CA ALA A 96 3.99 -5.88 1.38
C ALA A 96 5.46 -6.27 1.57
N GLU A 97 6.30 -5.37 2.09
CA GLU A 97 7.70 -5.70 2.41
C GLU A 97 7.81 -6.68 3.59
N PHE A 98 6.90 -6.63 4.56
CA PHE A 98 6.84 -7.60 5.64
C PHE A 98 6.38 -8.99 5.18
N ASP A 99 5.45 -9.08 4.22
CA ASP A 99 5.05 -10.35 3.62
C ASP A 99 6.22 -10.97 2.82
N LYS A 100 6.96 -10.16 2.04
CA LYS A 100 8.20 -10.63 1.37
C LYS A 100 9.25 -11.15 2.36
N ALA A 101 9.38 -10.52 3.52
CA ALA A 101 10.29 -11.00 4.57
C ALA A 101 9.91 -12.41 5.07
N ILE A 102 8.61 -12.70 5.19
CA ILE A 102 8.09 -14.02 5.57
C ILE A 102 8.28 -15.05 4.44
N GLU A 103 8.11 -14.64 3.18
CA GLU A 103 8.36 -15.52 2.03
C GLU A 103 9.83 -15.95 1.95
N MET A 104 10.77 -15.04 2.24
CA MET A 104 12.20 -15.34 2.23
C MET A 104 12.64 -16.16 3.44
N ASP A 105 12.07 -15.89 4.61
CA ASP A 105 12.36 -16.65 5.84
C ASP A 105 11.07 -16.90 6.64
N PRO A 106 10.44 -18.08 6.45
CA PRO A 106 9.21 -18.44 7.15
C PRO A 106 9.33 -18.44 8.68
N ARG A 107 10.55 -18.56 9.22
CA ARG A 107 10.80 -18.58 10.68
C ARG A 107 10.57 -17.20 11.30
N GLN A 108 10.68 -16.12 10.53
CA GLN A 108 10.46 -14.76 11.02
C GLN A 108 8.99 -14.44 11.32
N LYS A 109 8.04 -15.22 10.77
CA LYS A 109 6.60 -15.01 10.98
C LYS A 109 6.23 -14.92 12.47
N GLN A 110 6.91 -15.67 13.33
CA GLN A 110 6.66 -15.69 14.78
C GLN A 110 7.14 -14.42 15.50
N TYR A 111 8.06 -13.65 14.91
CA TYR A 111 8.71 -12.51 15.57
C TYR A 111 8.37 -11.15 14.93
N LEU A 112 7.61 -11.13 13.83
CA LEU A 112 7.33 -9.94 13.04
C LEU A 112 6.09 -9.17 13.52
N TRP A 113 6.10 -8.71 14.77
CA TRP A 113 5.01 -7.92 15.36
C TRP A 113 4.70 -6.61 14.60
N GLN A 114 5.70 -6.07 13.90
CA GLN A 114 5.60 -4.86 13.06
C GLN A 114 4.59 -5.05 11.90
N ARG A 115 4.45 -6.27 11.40
CA ARG A 115 3.43 -6.64 10.41
C ARG A 115 2.03 -6.53 10.98
N GLY A 116 1.84 -7.04 12.20
CA GLY A 116 0.58 -6.92 12.93
C GLY A 116 0.19 -5.46 13.16
N LEU A 117 1.16 -4.61 13.46
CA LEU A 117 0.94 -3.16 13.59
C LEU A 117 0.53 -2.53 12.25
N SER A 118 1.17 -2.92 11.14
CA SER A 118 0.79 -2.44 9.80
C SER A 118 -0.64 -2.87 9.43
N LEU A 119 -1.02 -4.09 9.75
CA LEU A 119 -2.39 -4.58 9.58
C LEU A 119 -3.38 -3.78 10.42
N TYR A 120 -3.07 -3.52 11.68
CA TYR A 120 -3.92 -2.71 12.57
C TYR A 120 -4.19 -1.31 12.01
N TYR A 121 -3.18 -0.65 11.43
CA TYR A 121 -3.35 0.67 10.82
C TYR A 121 -4.02 0.63 9.44
N LEU A 122 -3.78 -0.40 8.63
CA LEU A 122 -4.51 -0.58 7.37
C LEU A 122 -6.00 -0.80 7.61
N ASP A 123 -6.33 -1.64 8.59
CA ASP A 123 -7.70 -1.93 8.99
C ASP A 123 -8.41 -0.70 9.58
N ARG A 124 -7.65 0.24 10.18
CA ARG A 124 -8.16 1.55 10.60
C ARG A 124 -8.32 2.56 9.47
N CYS A 125 -7.54 2.47 8.39
CA CYS A 125 -7.51 3.48 7.33
C CYS A 125 -8.48 3.18 6.19
N VAL A 126 -8.73 1.91 5.88
CA VAL A 126 -9.81 1.48 4.98
C VAL A 126 -10.16 0.09 5.47
N GLY A 127 -11.09 0.00 6.43
CA GLY A 127 -11.54 -1.27 6.97
C GLY A 127 -11.73 -2.27 5.84
N LEU A 128 -11.11 -3.45 5.98
CA LEU A 128 -11.35 -4.55 5.07
C LEU A 128 -12.81 -4.94 5.24
N ASP A 129 -13.70 -4.23 4.55
CA ASP A 129 -15.09 -4.63 4.49
C ASP A 129 -15.07 -6.08 4.00
N SER A 130 -15.62 -6.96 4.84
CA SER A 130 -15.62 -8.39 4.58
C SER A 130 -16.39 -8.70 3.30
N ARG A 131 -17.24 -7.77 2.84
CA ARG A 131 -18.04 -7.89 1.63
C ARG A 131 -17.19 -7.51 0.41
N PRO A 132 -16.93 -8.44 -0.51
CA PRO A 132 -16.12 -8.18 -1.71
C PRO A 132 -16.65 -7.00 -2.54
N VAL A 133 -17.97 -6.83 -2.61
CA VAL A 133 -18.62 -5.73 -3.35
C VAL A 133 -18.17 -4.34 -2.89
N MET A 134 -17.98 -4.14 -1.59
CA MET A 134 -17.61 -2.84 -1.04
C MET A 134 -16.17 -2.47 -1.38
N ARG A 135 -15.28 -3.46 -1.39
CA ARG A 135 -13.88 -3.28 -1.79
C ARG A 135 -13.76 -2.85 -3.24
N GLU A 136 -14.52 -3.50 -4.12
CA GLU A 136 -14.52 -3.21 -5.56
C GLU A 136 -15.20 -1.87 -5.86
N ALA A 137 -16.30 -1.54 -5.17
CA ALA A 137 -16.94 -0.23 -5.27
C ALA A 137 -16.00 0.91 -4.83
N TYR A 138 -15.24 0.71 -3.75
CA TYR A 138 -14.23 1.68 -3.32
C TYR A 138 -13.07 1.80 -4.32
N ALA A 139 -12.60 0.68 -4.85
CA ALA A 139 -11.55 0.67 -5.87
C ALA A 139 -12.00 1.44 -7.12
N LEU A 140 -13.27 1.26 -7.54
CA LEU A 140 -13.87 2.01 -8.62
C LEU A 140 -13.88 3.51 -8.35
N LEU A 141 -14.37 3.94 -7.19
CA LEU A 141 -14.46 5.35 -6.82
C LEU A 141 -13.07 6.03 -6.76
N ARG A 142 -12.04 5.28 -6.35
CA ARG A 142 -10.65 5.78 -6.30
C ARG A 142 -9.99 5.82 -7.67
N SER A 143 -10.17 4.78 -8.49
CA SER A 143 -9.43 4.61 -9.75
C SER A 143 -10.15 5.19 -10.97
N GLY A 144 -11.44 5.51 -10.86
CA GLY A 144 -12.27 5.89 -11.98
C GLY A 144 -12.56 4.73 -12.95
N ALA A 145 -12.56 3.49 -12.45
CA ALA A 145 -12.81 2.30 -13.25
C ALA A 145 -14.27 2.23 -13.74
N ASP A 146 -14.52 1.33 -14.68
CA ASP A 146 -15.83 1.13 -15.30
C ASP A 146 -16.86 0.52 -14.32
N PRO A 147 -17.98 1.22 -14.01
CA PRO A 147 -19.05 0.72 -13.14
C PRO A 147 -19.82 -0.46 -13.71
N GLU A 148 -19.84 -0.65 -15.03
CA GLU A 148 -20.50 -1.82 -15.61
C GLU A 148 -19.76 -3.11 -15.23
N LYS A 149 -18.43 -3.06 -15.16
CA LYS A 149 -17.61 -4.19 -14.71
C LYS A 149 -17.90 -4.56 -13.25
N LEU A 150 -18.19 -3.57 -12.40
CA LEU A 150 -18.60 -3.81 -11.02
C LEU A 150 -19.93 -4.57 -10.97
N VAL A 151 -20.95 -4.08 -11.68
CA VAL A 151 -22.29 -4.70 -11.71
C VAL A 151 -22.22 -6.10 -12.33
N ALA A 152 -21.49 -6.27 -13.44
CA ALA A 152 -21.32 -7.57 -14.09
C ALA A 152 -20.67 -8.60 -13.15
N LYS A 153 -19.63 -8.19 -12.41
CA LYS A 153 -18.92 -9.06 -11.46
C LYS A 153 -19.80 -9.59 -10.33
N PHE A 154 -20.79 -8.81 -9.89
CA PHE A 154 -21.67 -9.16 -8.77
C PHE A 154 -23.10 -9.51 -9.20
N SER A 155 -23.38 -9.61 -10.50
CA SER A 155 -24.70 -9.93 -11.05
C SER A 155 -25.25 -11.29 -10.60
N SER A 156 -24.36 -12.26 -10.33
CA SER A 156 -24.69 -13.60 -9.81
C SER A 156 -24.38 -13.77 -8.32
N GLY A 157 -24.10 -12.68 -7.61
CA GLY A 157 -23.79 -12.70 -6.18
C GLY A 157 -25.03 -12.85 -5.29
N THR A 158 -24.81 -12.63 -3.99
CA THR A 158 -25.90 -12.51 -3.01
C THR A 158 -26.80 -11.30 -3.30
N ASP A 159 -28.04 -11.32 -2.82
CA ASP A 159 -28.99 -10.20 -3.02
C ASP A 159 -28.40 -8.84 -2.60
N GLY A 160 -27.59 -8.83 -1.52
CA GLY A 160 -26.88 -7.64 -1.06
C GLY A 160 -25.80 -7.19 -2.04
N GLU A 161 -25.02 -8.10 -2.62
CA GLU A 161 -23.98 -7.77 -3.59
C GLU A 161 -24.57 -7.20 -4.89
N VAL A 162 -25.69 -7.75 -5.37
CA VAL A 162 -26.42 -7.22 -6.52
C VAL A 162 -26.94 -5.82 -6.24
N PHE A 163 -27.48 -5.59 -5.04
CA PHE A 163 -27.96 -4.28 -4.61
C PHE A 163 -26.83 -3.25 -4.52
N TYR A 164 -25.76 -3.56 -3.77
CA TYR A 164 -24.68 -2.61 -3.53
C TYR A 164 -23.89 -2.30 -4.80
N SER A 165 -23.62 -3.30 -5.65
CA SER A 165 -22.95 -3.06 -6.92
C SER A 165 -23.73 -2.08 -7.80
N SER A 166 -25.05 -2.25 -7.91
CA SER A 166 -25.93 -1.34 -8.65
C SER A 166 -26.02 0.04 -7.99
N LEU A 167 -26.16 0.11 -6.66
CA LEU A 167 -26.23 1.37 -5.95
C LEU A 167 -24.97 2.22 -6.13
N TYR A 168 -23.78 1.63 -5.96
CA TYR A 168 -22.52 2.35 -6.10
C TYR A 168 -22.19 2.70 -7.54
N ALA A 169 -22.56 1.86 -8.52
CA ALA A 169 -22.48 2.22 -9.94
C ALA A 169 -23.32 3.47 -10.23
N GLY A 170 -24.55 3.52 -9.73
CA GLY A 170 -25.44 4.67 -9.91
C GLY A 170 -24.92 5.95 -9.26
N LEU A 171 -24.41 5.86 -8.01
CA LEU A 171 -23.80 7.01 -7.34
C LEU A 171 -22.53 7.50 -8.04
N TYR A 172 -21.77 6.61 -8.67
CA TYR A 172 -20.62 6.99 -9.48
C TYR A 172 -21.05 7.77 -10.73
N TYR A 173 -22.03 7.27 -11.50
CA TYR A 173 -22.56 8.01 -12.65
C TYR A 173 -23.14 9.37 -12.26
N GLU A 174 -23.79 9.45 -11.11
CA GLU A 174 -24.28 10.71 -10.54
C GLU A 174 -23.13 11.69 -10.31
N SER A 175 -21.98 11.21 -9.78
CA SER A 175 -20.78 12.04 -9.61
C SER A 175 -20.19 12.52 -10.94
N GLN A 176 -20.36 11.74 -12.00
CA GLN A 176 -19.95 12.08 -13.37
C GLN A 176 -20.98 12.95 -14.11
N LYS A 177 -22.08 13.34 -13.45
CA LYS A 177 -23.21 14.10 -14.01
C LYS A 177 -23.97 13.36 -15.13
N ASP A 178 -23.89 12.03 -15.18
CA ASP A 178 -24.68 11.20 -16.07
C ASP A 178 -25.95 10.73 -15.34
N ALA A 179 -26.99 11.55 -15.41
CA ALA A 179 -28.25 11.31 -14.70
C ALA A 179 -29.04 10.12 -15.25
N ASP A 180 -28.88 9.78 -16.53
CA ASP A 180 -29.63 8.70 -17.17
C ASP A 180 -29.10 7.34 -16.71
N MET A 181 -27.78 7.16 -16.72
CA MET A 181 -27.14 5.96 -16.18
C MET A 181 -27.32 5.87 -14.66
N ALA A 182 -27.19 6.98 -13.94
CA ALA A 182 -27.45 7.01 -12.50
C ALA A 182 -28.86 6.54 -12.16
N LYS A 183 -29.87 7.07 -12.87
CA LYS A 183 -31.26 6.64 -12.72
C LYS A 183 -31.44 5.15 -12.97
N SER A 184 -30.89 4.64 -14.08
CA SER A 184 -30.99 3.23 -14.44
C SER A 184 -30.50 2.34 -13.32
N HIS A 185 -29.29 2.60 -12.82
CA HIS A 185 -28.66 1.78 -11.78
C HIS A 185 -29.31 1.93 -10.40
N ILE A 186 -29.68 3.14 -9.97
CA ILE A 186 -30.30 3.35 -8.65
C ILE A 186 -31.73 2.77 -8.62
N VAL A 187 -32.49 2.90 -9.71
CA VAL A 187 -33.80 2.25 -9.83
C VAL A 187 -33.65 0.73 -9.83
N ALA A 188 -32.67 0.18 -10.55
CA ALA A 188 -32.37 -1.26 -10.52
C ALA A 188 -32.01 -1.74 -9.10
N ALA A 189 -31.21 -0.96 -8.35
CA ALA A 189 -30.91 -1.25 -6.95
C ALA A 189 -32.18 -1.30 -6.09
N CYS A 190 -33.07 -0.31 -6.21
CA CYS A 190 -34.35 -0.29 -5.47
C CYS A 190 -35.23 -1.52 -5.79
N LYS A 191 -35.26 -1.94 -7.06
CA LYS A 191 -36.04 -3.11 -7.53
C LYS A 191 -35.41 -4.46 -7.20
N SER A 192 -34.16 -4.49 -6.74
CA SER A 192 -33.50 -5.74 -6.36
C SER A 192 -34.20 -6.41 -5.17
N PRO A 193 -34.07 -7.74 -5.00
CA PRO A 193 -34.67 -8.45 -3.88
C PRO A 193 -34.24 -7.92 -2.50
N TYR A 194 -33.01 -7.39 -2.39
CA TYR A 194 -32.53 -6.76 -1.15
C TYR A 194 -33.11 -5.36 -0.97
N GLY A 195 -33.16 -4.54 -2.02
CA GLY A 195 -33.71 -3.19 -1.98
C GLY A 195 -35.21 -3.17 -1.61
N SER A 196 -35.97 -4.14 -2.09
CA SER A 196 -37.42 -4.24 -1.84
C SER A 196 -37.78 -4.86 -0.49
N ARG A 197 -36.90 -5.67 0.13
CA ARG A 197 -37.23 -6.46 1.33
C ARG A 197 -36.45 -6.09 2.59
N SER A 198 -35.22 -5.58 2.46
CA SER A 198 -34.32 -5.42 3.62
C SER A 198 -34.87 -4.42 4.65
N GLY A 199 -35.48 -3.33 4.18
CA GLY A 199 -35.86 -2.21 5.06
C GLY A 199 -34.66 -1.49 5.68
N ASP A 200 -33.43 -1.84 5.26
CA ASP A 200 -32.21 -1.28 5.80
C ASP A 200 -32.05 0.18 5.39
N TYR A 201 -31.22 0.90 6.14
CA TYR A 201 -30.92 2.31 5.86
C TYR A 201 -30.47 2.54 4.41
N MET A 202 -29.66 1.65 3.84
CA MET A 202 -29.17 1.78 2.47
C MET A 202 -30.27 1.60 1.41
N ALA A 203 -31.22 0.69 1.65
CA ALA A 203 -32.38 0.53 0.77
C ALA A 203 -33.28 1.78 0.83
N SER A 204 -33.48 2.33 2.01
CA SER A 204 -34.21 3.59 2.21
C SER A 204 -33.47 4.78 1.56
N LEU A 205 -32.14 4.83 1.64
CA LEU A 205 -31.32 5.84 0.98
C LEU A 205 -31.53 5.80 -0.54
N ALA A 206 -31.51 4.61 -1.14
CA ALA A 206 -31.74 4.46 -2.58
C ALA A 206 -33.13 4.96 -2.99
N LEU A 207 -34.16 4.66 -2.20
CA LEU A 207 -35.53 5.13 -2.42
C LEU A 207 -35.65 6.66 -2.28
N VAL A 208 -35.09 7.23 -1.22
CA VAL A 208 -35.07 8.68 -1.00
C VAL A 208 -34.31 9.38 -2.14
N HIS A 209 -33.20 8.80 -2.59
CA HIS A 209 -32.44 9.32 -3.72
C HIS A 209 -33.30 9.41 -5.00
N CYS A 210 -34.10 8.36 -5.27
CA CYS A 210 -35.07 8.37 -6.37
C CYS A 210 -36.16 9.44 -6.16
N GLN A 211 -36.70 9.57 -4.94
CA GLN A 211 -37.74 10.56 -4.63
C GLN A 211 -37.25 12.00 -4.83
N CYS A 212 -36.05 12.34 -4.35
CA CYS A 212 -35.47 13.67 -4.52
C CYS A 212 -35.27 14.08 -6.00
N ARG A 213 -35.17 13.10 -6.90
CA ARG A 213 -34.98 13.30 -8.34
C ARG A 213 -36.24 13.02 -9.17
N ASN A 214 -37.37 12.77 -8.52
CA ASN A 214 -38.63 12.37 -9.14
C ASN A 214 -38.50 11.13 -10.04
N TRP A 215 -37.63 10.19 -9.69
CA TRP A 215 -37.46 8.93 -10.40
C TRP A 215 -38.46 7.89 -9.90
N LYS A 216 -39.26 7.37 -10.83
CA LYS A 216 -40.29 6.37 -10.53
C LYS A 216 -39.65 5.00 -10.34
N VAL A 217 -39.72 4.50 -9.10
CA VAL A 217 -39.46 3.11 -8.75
C VAL A 217 -40.80 2.37 -8.78
N VAL A 218 -41.32 2.14 -9.99
CA VAL A 218 -42.56 1.39 -10.22
C VAL A 218 -42.22 0.14 -11.00
#